data_AF-A0AAN8LE41-F1
#
_entry.id   AF-A0AAN8LE41-F1
#
_cell.length_a   1.000
_cell.length_b   1.000
_cell.length_c   1.000
_cell.angle_alpha   90.00
_cell.angle_beta   90.00
_cell.angle_gamma   90.00
#
_symmetry.space_group_name_H-M   'P 1'
#
loop_
_entity.id
_entity.type
_entity.pdbx_description
1 polymer ?
#
loop_
_entity_poly.entity_id
_entity_poly.type
_entity_poly.pdbx_seq_one_letter_code
_entity_poly.pdbx_strand_id
1 'polypeptide(L)'
;MASCLVPDFPAVLVALEHLGELDKQLRDEGVPFSPEASHHLKEIAAAINELETSRRVVHEQLEVETIETSKLRHQCQNIRDDVQNEISAGVAAARNINAGQITQLQDELNSIVQEIELMEKKQDVLEKQNAILYPERELVKGDHENVINQLNYQLSEKANKQILLNETVNEIRKGKAKITDVETAKVALEEDMIQERKTFDETNENLQRECEEAINNIQDQKNNNAKKRRELDIFLAELLDKEDKVTEQKKHIVQLEQSIAKLTASEIQCKEQLADVINTFEELVLQKEFHEKELAEVRIAFELKVQALQEKIVEVDGEMEEGQIVNAIRLESIAKMSDRFKAQRKEEDDVMAEHLNVSKRLEKSRLRLEERIASIAKHKIEIREMDEEIKQLHETNIVNADLFERNVDELHGQLNKEKKSIAIFEVEKEELCQSLENLKKDHEQHVNEVNFDIGLTRRRYEELLEEEKKLQDHVFMGRVD
;
A
#
# COMPACT_ATOMS: atom_id res chain seq x y z
N MET A 1 -8.78 93.34 45.56
CA MET A 1 -9.84 94.10 44.89
C MET A 1 -9.28 95.47 44.59
N ALA A 2 -9.00 95.75 43.31
CA ALA A 2 -8.67 97.10 42.91
C ALA A 2 -9.96 97.93 43.05
N SER A 3 -9.95 98.92 43.92
CA SER A 3 -11.04 99.90 44.01
C SER A 3 -11.03 100.68 42.70
N CYS A 4 -12.04 100.46 41.86
CA CYS A 4 -12.32 101.36 40.74
C CYS A 4 -12.86 102.64 41.36
N LEU A 5 -12.01 103.66 41.50
CA LEU A 5 -12.43 104.92 42.10
C LEU A 5 -13.35 105.66 41.12
N VAL A 6 -14.66 105.57 41.33
CA VAL A 6 -15.64 106.35 40.56
C VAL A 6 -15.64 107.78 41.10
N PRO A 7 -15.32 108.80 40.28
CA PRO A 7 -15.31 110.18 40.73
C PRO A 7 -16.72 110.66 41.13
N ASP A 8 -16.75 111.60 42.08
CA ASP A 8 -17.97 112.27 42.52
C ASP A 8 -18.63 112.99 41.35
N PHE A 9 -19.95 112.90 41.26
CA PHE A 9 -20.67 113.56 40.19
C PHE A 9 -20.54 115.09 40.34
N PRO A 10 -19.93 115.82 39.38
CA PRO A 10 -19.58 117.22 39.57
C PRO A 10 -20.78 118.11 39.90
N ALA A 11 -21.95 117.80 39.34
CA ALA A 11 -23.18 118.53 39.63
C ALA A 11 -23.69 118.33 41.07
N VAL A 12 -23.42 117.17 41.69
CA VAL A 12 -23.79 116.91 43.08
C VAL A 12 -22.89 117.70 44.03
N LEU A 13 -21.59 117.77 43.75
CA LEU A 13 -20.65 118.59 44.53
C LEU A 13 -21.06 120.07 44.51
N VAL A 14 -21.39 120.61 43.34
CA VAL A 14 -21.88 121.98 43.17
C VAL A 14 -23.21 122.20 43.89
N ALA A 15 -24.13 121.23 43.84
CA ALA A 15 -25.41 121.32 44.55
C ALA A 15 -25.23 121.32 46.08
N LEU A 16 -24.32 120.50 46.61
CA LEU A 16 -23.99 120.47 48.04
C LEU A 16 -23.31 121.77 48.49
N GLU A 17 -22.45 122.35 47.65
CA GLU A 17 -21.80 123.64 47.90
C GLU A 17 -22.85 124.77 47.96
N HIS A 18 -23.72 124.87 46.96
CA HIS A 18 -24.81 125.84 46.94
C HIS A 18 -25.78 125.68 48.11
N LEU A 19 -26.14 124.45 48.50
CA LEU A 19 -26.97 124.19 49.69
C LEU A 19 -26.27 124.65 50.99
N GLY A 20 -24.96 124.46 51.07
CA GLY A 20 -24.14 124.95 52.18
C GLY A 20 -24.02 126.48 52.22
N GLU A 21 -23.96 127.14 51.06
CA GLU A 21 -23.98 128.60 50.94
C GLU A 21 -25.33 129.20 51.31
N LEU A 22 -26.44 128.60 50.85
CA LEU A 22 -27.80 128.93 51.25
C LEU A 22 -28.01 128.78 52.76
N ASP A 23 -27.49 127.71 53.36
CA ASP A 23 -27.55 127.47 54.82
C ASP A 23 -26.70 128.48 55.62
N LYS A 24 -25.66 129.08 55.02
CA LYS A 24 -24.91 130.19 55.62
C LYS A 24 -25.68 131.51 55.51
N GLN A 25 -26.17 131.84 54.32
CA GLN A 25 -26.94 133.07 54.07
C GLN A 25 -28.19 133.16 54.97
N LEU A 26 -28.94 132.07 55.11
CA LEU A 26 -30.13 132.02 55.98
C LEU A 26 -29.82 132.21 57.48
N ARG A 27 -28.61 131.85 57.92
CA ARG A 27 -28.15 132.10 59.30
C ARG A 27 -27.65 133.52 59.52
N ASP A 28 -27.03 134.11 58.52
CA ASP A 28 -26.48 135.48 58.58
C ASP A 28 -27.55 136.56 58.41
N GLU A 29 -28.61 136.32 57.62
CA GLU A 29 -29.68 137.29 57.34
C GLU A 29 -30.76 137.41 58.44
N GLY A 30 -30.69 136.61 59.51
CA GLY A 30 -31.55 136.77 60.68
C GLY A 30 -33.06 136.62 60.41
N VAL A 31 -33.43 135.84 59.40
CA VAL A 31 -34.83 135.63 58.97
C VAL A 31 -35.58 134.81 60.03
N PRO A 32 -36.83 135.16 60.42
CA PRO A 32 -37.67 134.27 61.21
C PRO A 32 -37.87 132.96 60.42
N PHE A 33 -37.73 131.79 61.06
CA PHE A 33 -37.64 130.43 60.44
C PHE A 33 -36.25 129.95 59.98
N SER A 34 -35.17 130.66 60.32
CA SER A 34 -33.80 130.23 60.00
C SER A 34 -33.35 128.87 60.59
N PRO A 35 -33.76 128.41 61.80
CA PRO A 35 -33.28 127.13 62.33
C PRO A 35 -33.96 125.92 61.68
N GLU A 36 -35.26 125.99 61.38
CA GLU A 36 -35.99 124.91 60.69
C GLU A 36 -35.56 124.79 59.23
N ALA A 37 -35.36 125.92 58.53
CA ALA A 37 -34.85 125.92 57.16
C ALA A 37 -33.41 125.39 57.08
N SER A 38 -32.55 125.75 58.04
CA SER A 38 -31.19 125.20 58.17
C SER A 38 -31.18 123.69 58.42
N HIS A 39 -32.13 123.18 59.22
CA HIS A 39 -32.27 121.74 59.46
C HIS A 39 -32.64 120.99 58.19
N HIS A 40 -33.66 121.45 57.44
CA HIS A 40 -34.06 120.81 56.20
C HIS A 40 -32.99 120.90 55.11
N LEU A 41 -32.25 122.01 54.99
CA LEU A 41 -31.13 122.10 54.05
C LEU A 41 -30.01 121.10 54.38
N LYS A 42 -29.72 120.86 55.67
CA LYS A 42 -28.77 119.83 56.10
C LYS A 42 -29.28 118.41 55.85
N GLU A 43 -30.57 118.15 56.07
CA GLU A 43 -31.17 116.85 55.75
C GLU A 43 -31.16 116.59 54.24
N ILE A 44 -31.46 117.59 53.42
CA ILE A 44 -31.37 117.51 51.96
C ILE A 44 -29.91 117.25 51.54
N ALA A 45 -28.95 117.98 52.10
CA ALA A 45 -27.53 117.74 51.82
C ALA A 45 -27.07 116.34 52.25
N ALA A 46 -27.53 115.85 53.41
CA ALA A 46 -27.22 114.49 53.88
C ALA A 46 -27.83 113.42 52.96
N ALA A 47 -29.09 113.57 52.54
CA ALA A 47 -29.76 112.65 51.62
C ALA A 47 -29.10 112.65 50.23
N ILE A 48 -28.69 113.82 49.72
CA ILE A 48 -27.94 113.94 48.45
C ILE A 48 -26.59 113.23 48.57
N ASN A 49 -25.89 113.39 49.69
CA ASN A 49 -24.60 112.72 49.92
C ASN A 49 -24.78 111.19 50.07
N GLU A 50 -25.81 110.73 50.77
CA GLU A 50 -26.15 109.30 50.87
C GLU A 50 -26.51 108.72 49.49
N LEU A 51 -27.28 109.44 48.68
CA LEU A 51 -27.60 109.03 47.31
C LEU A 51 -26.35 108.96 46.43
N GLU A 52 -25.43 109.92 46.55
CA GLU A 52 -24.17 109.92 45.78
C GLU A 52 -23.23 108.79 46.20
N THR A 53 -23.14 108.50 47.50
CA THR A 53 -22.39 107.34 48.00
C THR A 53 -23.00 106.01 47.54
N SER A 54 -24.33 105.88 47.56
CA SER A 54 -25.04 104.72 47.01
C SER A 54 -24.82 104.56 45.50
N ARG A 55 -24.95 105.65 44.74
CA ARG A 55 -24.64 105.69 43.29
C ARG A 55 -23.23 105.20 43.03
N ARG A 56 -22.25 105.67 43.80
CA ARG A 56 -20.84 105.28 43.67
C ARG A 56 -20.66 103.79 43.88
N VAL A 57 -21.17 103.23 44.97
CA VAL A 57 -21.06 101.78 45.26
C VAL A 57 -21.70 100.93 44.17
N VAL A 58 -22.88 101.30 43.67
CA VAL A 58 -23.54 100.57 42.57
C VAL A 58 -22.73 100.65 41.28
N HIS A 59 -22.16 101.81 40.95
CA HIS A 59 -21.29 101.95 39.78
C HIS A 59 -20.00 101.15 39.90
N GLU A 60 -19.35 101.14 41.07
CA GLU A 60 -18.16 100.33 41.33
C GLU A 60 -18.46 98.84 41.16
N GLN A 61 -19.58 98.37 41.70
CA GLN A 61 -20.04 96.98 41.52
C GLN A 61 -20.31 96.66 40.04
N LEU A 62 -20.99 97.56 39.33
CA LEU A 62 -21.25 97.38 37.90
C LEU A 62 -19.95 97.31 37.09
N GLU A 63 -18.95 98.10 37.44
CA GLU A 63 -17.65 98.09 36.77
C GLU A 63 -16.90 96.76 37.01
N VAL A 64 -16.89 96.27 38.25
CA VAL A 64 -16.32 94.96 38.60
C VAL A 64 -17.03 93.83 37.83
N GLU A 65 -18.36 93.81 37.82
CA GLU A 65 -19.14 92.81 37.07
C GLU A 65 -18.91 92.94 35.56
N THR A 66 -18.75 94.15 35.03
CA THR A 66 -18.44 94.37 33.61
C THR A 66 -17.06 93.81 33.25
N ILE A 67 -16.06 93.99 34.12
CA ILE A 67 -14.71 93.45 33.94
C ILE A 67 -14.73 91.92 34.03
N GLU A 68 -15.36 91.34 35.05
CA GLU A 68 -15.45 89.87 35.19
C GLU A 68 -16.25 89.25 34.03
N THR A 69 -17.34 89.89 33.59
CA THR A 69 -18.08 89.44 32.40
C THR A 69 -17.22 89.52 31.14
N SER A 70 -16.39 90.56 30.99
CA SER A 70 -15.45 90.68 29.88
C SER A 70 -14.40 89.57 29.89
N LYS A 71 -13.83 89.27 31.07
CA LYS A 71 -12.87 88.19 31.27
C LYS A 71 -13.48 86.83 30.96
N LEU A 72 -14.69 86.56 31.42
CA LEU A 72 -15.42 85.32 31.10
C LEU A 72 -15.67 85.21 29.60
N ARG A 73 -16.09 86.28 28.92
CA ARG A 73 -16.25 86.28 27.45
C ARG A 73 -14.96 85.93 26.73
N HIS A 74 -13.83 86.52 27.13
CA HIS A 74 -12.52 86.20 26.57
C HIS A 74 -12.13 84.73 26.82
N GLN A 75 -12.35 84.22 28.04
CA GLN A 75 -12.07 82.82 28.36
C GLN A 75 -12.95 81.87 27.54
N CYS A 76 -14.25 82.14 27.42
CA CYS A 76 -15.15 81.35 26.59
C CYS A 76 -14.72 81.36 25.11
N GLN A 77 -14.28 82.50 24.60
CA GLN A 77 -13.79 82.60 23.22
C GLN A 77 -12.49 81.80 23.03
N ASN A 78 -11.53 81.92 23.95
CA ASN A 78 -10.29 81.16 23.89
C ASN A 78 -10.55 79.65 23.95
N ILE A 79 -11.40 79.18 24.87
CA ILE A 79 -11.75 77.76 24.98
C ILE A 79 -12.41 77.27 23.68
N ARG A 80 -13.29 78.08 23.07
CA ARG A 80 -13.89 77.74 21.79
C ARG A 80 -12.84 77.58 20.70
N ASP A 81 -11.88 78.50 20.62
CA ASP A 81 -10.82 78.46 19.61
C ASP A 81 -9.87 77.28 19.85
N ASP A 82 -9.52 76.98 21.10
CA ASP A 82 -8.70 75.83 21.49
C ASP A 82 -9.39 74.50 21.13
N VAL A 83 -10.69 74.35 21.44
CA VAL A 83 -11.48 73.17 21.07
C VAL A 83 -11.56 73.03 19.55
N GLN A 84 -11.80 74.12 18.83
CA GLN A 84 -11.86 74.09 17.37
C GLN A 84 -10.51 73.67 16.76
N ASN A 85 -9.40 74.14 17.32
CA ASN A 85 -8.06 73.78 16.89
C ASN A 85 -7.76 72.29 17.20
N GLU A 86 -8.12 71.79 18.38
CA GLU A 86 -7.92 70.39 18.76
C GLU A 86 -8.74 69.44 17.88
N ILE A 87 -10.01 69.76 17.61
CA ILE A 87 -10.85 69.01 16.68
C ILE A 87 -10.23 69.00 15.28
N SER A 88 -9.79 70.17 14.80
CA SER A 88 -9.19 70.29 13.47
C SER A 88 -7.88 69.49 13.36
N ALA A 89 -7.06 69.50 14.40
CA ALA A 89 -5.83 68.70 14.48
C ALA A 89 -6.13 67.19 14.53
N GLY A 90 -7.12 66.77 15.31
CA GLY A 90 -7.57 65.37 15.38
C GLY A 90 -8.11 64.87 14.03
N VAL A 91 -8.91 65.68 13.34
CA VAL A 91 -9.40 65.38 11.99
C VAL A 91 -8.25 65.28 10.98
N ALA A 92 -7.29 66.20 11.03
CA ALA A 92 -6.11 66.17 10.15
C ALA A 92 -5.25 64.92 10.40
N ALA A 93 -5.01 64.57 11.67
CA ALA A 93 -4.28 63.36 12.04
C ALA A 93 -4.99 62.09 11.56
N ALA A 94 -6.31 61.98 11.77
CA ALA A 94 -7.12 60.85 11.29
C ALA A 94 -7.09 60.73 9.76
N ARG A 95 -7.19 61.87 9.04
CA ARG A 95 -7.06 61.90 7.57
C ARG A 95 -5.68 61.44 7.11
N ASN A 96 -4.61 61.88 7.77
CA ASN A 96 -3.25 61.48 7.42
C ASN A 96 -3.00 59.99 7.69
N ILE A 97 -3.50 59.45 8.81
CA ILE A 97 -3.40 58.01 9.12
C ILE A 97 -4.16 57.20 8.08
N ASN A 98 -5.39 57.60 7.76
CA ASN A 98 -6.22 56.91 6.77
C ASN A 98 -5.56 56.96 5.38
N ALA A 99 -5.07 58.13 4.95
CA ALA A 99 -4.34 58.26 3.70
C ALA A 99 -3.10 57.35 3.65
N GLY A 100 -2.32 57.28 4.74
CA GLY A 100 -1.18 56.39 4.86
C GLY A 100 -1.55 54.90 4.77
N GLN A 101 -2.63 54.50 5.43
CA GLN A 101 -3.15 53.13 5.36
C GLN A 101 -3.65 52.77 3.96
N ILE A 102 -4.36 53.68 3.29
CA ILE A 102 -4.81 53.49 1.90
C ILE A 102 -3.60 53.31 0.98
N THR A 103 -2.58 54.16 1.09
CA THR A 103 -1.38 54.03 0.26
C THR A 103 -0.63 52.72 0.51
N GLN A 104 -0.53 52.31 1.79
CA GLN A 104 0.11 51.03 2.13
C GLN A 104 -0.66 49.84 1.52
N LEU A 105 -1.99 49.82 1.66
CA LEU A 105 -2.82 48.76 1.09
C LEU A 105 -2.74 48.74 -0.45
N GLN A 106 -2.64 49.90 -1.09
CA GLN A 106 -2.43 50.00 -2.54
C GLN A 106 -1.07 49.43 -2.96
N ASP A 107 0.00 49.72 -2.22
CA ASP A 107 1.33 49.18 -2.50
C ASP A 107 1.39 47.66 -2.28
N GLU A 108 0.78 47.15 -1.20
CA GLU A 108 0.66 45.71 -0.93
C GLU A 108 -0.14 45.01 -2.03
N LEU A 109 -1.27 45.60 -2.46
CA LEU A 109 -2.08 45.06 -3.55
C LEU A 109 -1.29 45.01 -4.86
N ASN A 110 -0.56 46.07 -5.19
CA ASN A 110 0.28 46.13 -6.39
C ASN A 110 1.40 45.07 -6.34
N SER A 111 2.01 44.84 -5.17
CA SER A 111 3.00 43.79 -4.98
C SER A 111 2.41 42.40 -5.24
N ILE A 112 1.23 42.11 -4.67
CA ILE A 112 0.54 40.83 -4.87
C ILE A 112 0.17 40.63 -6.34
N VAL A 113 -0.31 41.66 -7.03
CA VAL A 113 -0.63 41.58 -8.47
C VAL A 113 0.62 41.23 -9.29
N GLN A 114 1.78 41.84 -9.00
CA GLN A 114 3.03 41.50 -9.68
C GLN A 114 3.47 40.05 -9.42
N GLU A 115 3.29 39.57 -8.18
CA GLU A 115 3.58 38.16 -7.85
C GLU A 115 2.67 37.19 -8.60
N ILE A 116 1.38 37.49 -8.72
CA ILE A 116 0.42 36.70 -9.50
C ILE A 116 0.87 36.62 -10.96
N GLU A 117 1.18 37.76 -11.59
CA GLU A 117 1.64 37.78 -12.99
C GLU A 117 2.94 36.98 -13.20
N LEU A 118 3.87 37.03 -12.25
CA LEU A 118 5.10 36.24 -12.30
C LEU A 118 4.81 34.74 -12.19
N MET A 119 3.88 34.36 -11.31
CA MET A 119 3.46 32.97 -11.11
C MET A 119 2.72 32.42 -12.34
N GLU A 120 1.85 33.21 -12.96
CA GLU A 120 1.16 32.85 -14.21
C GLU A 120 2.17 32.63 -15.36
N LYS A 121 3.14 33.52 -15.52
CA LYS A 121 4.23 33.34 -16.51
C LYS A 121 5.03 32.07 -16.24
N LYS A 122 5.31 31.76 -14.98
CA LYS A 122 6.02 30.53 -14.59
C LYS A 122 5.18 29.28 -14.89
N GLN A 123 3.87 29.35 -14.63
CA GLN A 123 2.95 28.27 -14.96
C GLN A 123 2.93 27.98 -16.46
N ASP A 124 2.79 29.01 -17.30
CA ASP A 124 2.79 28.87 -18.77
C ASP A 124 4.10 28.23 -19.30
N VAL A 125 5.25 28.60 -18.74
CA VAL A 125 6.54 27.97 -19.09
C VAL A 125 6.55 26.47 -18.71
N LEU A 126 6.07 26.13 -17.51
CA LEU A 126 6.02 24.74 -17.05
C LEU A 126 5.03 23.90 -17.87
N GLU A 127 3.88 24.45 -18.24
CA GLU A 127 2.91 23.79 -19.10
C GLU A 127 3.49 23.50 -20.49
N LYS A 128 4.20 24.47 -21.08
CA LYS A 128 4.91 24.28 -22.35
C LYS A 128 6.00 23.22 -22.26
N GLN A 129 6.79 23.20 -21.18
CA GLN A 129 7.80 22.17 -20.97
C GLN A 129 7.17 20.78 -20.80
N ASN A 130 6.10 20.67 -20.01
CA ASN A 130 5.37 19.41 -19.83
C ASN A 130 4.77 18.91 -21.15
N ALA A 131 4.22 19.81 -21.98
CA ALA A 131 3.68 19.45 -23.29
C ALA A 131 4.71 18.82 -24.23
N ILE A 132 6.00 19.13 -24.07
CA ILE A 132 7.12 18.53 -24.83
C ILE A 132 7.61 17.24 -24.17
N LEU A 133 7.80 17.26 -22.84
CA LEU A 133 8.37 16.15 -22.10
C LEU A 133 7.46 14.92 -22.05
N TYR A 134 6.13 15.08 -22.03
CA TYR A 134 5.20 13.95 -22.00
C TYR A 134 5.31 13.07 -23.27
N PRO A 135 5.23 13.64 -24.49
CA PRO A 135 5.46 12.87 -25.72
C PRO A 135 6.85 12.22 -25.78
N GLU A 136 7.90 12.94 -25.39
CA GLU A 136 9.27 12.41 -25.38
C GLU A 136 9.39 11.20 -24.43
N ARG A 137 8.79 11.30 -23.24
CA ARG A 137 8.73 10.20 -22.28
C ARG A 137 7.99 8.98 -22.84
N GLU A 138 6.84 9.16 -23.48
CA GLU A 138 6.09 8.03 -24.06
C GLU A 138 6.83 7.41 -25.24
N LEU A 139 7.54 8.21 -26.05
CA LEU A 139 8.38 7.71 -27.13
C LEU A 139 9.55 6.89 -26.57
N VAL A 140 10.30 7.41 -25.60
CA VAL A 140 11.41 6.69 -24.95
C VAL A 140 10.92 5.41 -24.27
N LYS A 141 9.75 5.44 -23.66
CA LYS A 141 9.12 4.25 -23.06
C LYS A 141 8.77 3.20 -24.11
N GLY A 142 8.20 3.60 -25.25
CA GLY A 142 7.92 2.71 -26.37
C GLY A 142 9.20 2.09 -26.96
N ASP A 143 10.24 2.89 -27.15
CA ASP A 143 11.55 2.40 -27.61
C ASP A 143 12.18 1.41 -26.62
N HIS A 144 12.10 1.70 -25.31
CA HIS A 144 12.58 0.81 -24.27
C HIS A 144 11.82 -0.53 -24.26
N GLU A 145 10.49 -0.50 -24.40
CA GLU A 145 9.65 -1.70 -24.47
C GLU A 145 9.96 -2.53 -25.72
N ASN A 146 10.21 -1.87 -26.86
CA ASN A 146 10.66 -2.53 -28.08
C ASN A 146 12.02 -3.23 -27.90
N VAL A 147 12.98 -2.57 -27.24
CA VAL A 147 14.30 -3.17 -26.95
C VAL A 147 14.16 -4.36 -26.00
N ILE A 148 13.32 -4.27 -24.96
CA ILE A 148 13.04 -5.39 -24.06
C ILE A 148 12.44 -6.56 -24.84
N ASN A 149 11.46 -6.31 -25.71
CA ASN A 149 10.82 -7.34 -26.50
C ASN A 149 11.81 -8.02 -27.46
N GLN A 150 12.70 -7.25 -28.11
CA GLN A 150 13.76 -7.81 -28.94
C GLN A 150 14.75 -8.66 -28.13
N LEU A 151 15.16 -8.19 -26.95
CA LEU A 151 16.06 -8.94 -26.06
C LEU A 151 15.42 -10.25 -25.58
N ASN A 152 14.15 -10.21 -25.17
CA ASN A 152 13.39 -11.39 -24.77
C ASN A 152 13.27 -12.40 -25.90
N TYR A 153 12.99 -11.94 -27.12
CA TYR A 153 12.98 -12.79 -28.31
C TYR A 153 14.35 -13.45 -28.55
N GLN A 154 15.43 -12.67 -28.49
CA GLN A 154 16.79 -13.21 -28.66
C GLN A 154 17.18 -14.21 -27.56
N LEU A 155 16.78 -13.96 -26.32
CA LEU A 155 16.99 -14.88 -25.20
C LEU A 155 16.21 -16.18 -25.39
N SER A 156 14.96 -16.10 -25.84
CA SER A 156 14.14 -17.27 -26.16
C SER A 156 14.76 -18.10 -27.30
N GLU A 157 15.18 -17.43 -28.38
CA GLU A 157 15.88 -18.07 -29.50
C GLU A 157 17.18 -18.75 -29.04
N LYS A 158 17.96 -18.09 -28.18
CA LYS A 158 19.18 -18.65 -27.61
C LYS A 158 18.88 -19.88 -26.74
N ALA A 159 17.85 -19.81 -25.90
CA ALA A 159 17.43 -20.93 -25.07
C ALA A 159 16.99 -22.13 -25.92
N ASN A 160 16.18 -21.91 -26.96
CA ASN A 160 15.77 -22.95 -27.90
C ASN A 160 16.96 -23.58 -28.62
N LYS A 161 17.90 -22.77 -29.11
CA LYS A 161 19.13 -23.28 -29.74
C LYS A 161 19.99 -24.07 -28.76
N GLN A 162 20.05 -23.66 -27.49
CA GLN A 162 20.78 -24.40 -26.46
C GLN A 162 20.12 -25.76 -26.14
N ILE A 163 18.79 -25.81 -26.11
CA ILE A 163 18.03 -27.07 -25.96
C ILE A 163 18.35 -28.01 -27.11
N LEU A 164 18.22 -27.53 -28.36
CA LEU A 164 18.52 -28.32 -29.55
C LEU A 164 19.99 -28.79 -29.58
N LEU A 165 20.92 -27.94 -29.16
CA LEU A 165 22.33 -28.30 -29.04
C LEU A 165 22.54 -29.42 -28.00
N ASN A 166 21.90 -29.32 -26.84
CA ASN A 166 22.00 -30.34 -25.80
C ASN A 166 21.39 -31.67 -26.26
N GLU A 167 20.23 -31.63 -26.94
CA GLU A 167 19.59 -32.80 -27.54
C GLU A 167 20.49 -33.47 -28.57
N THR A 168 21.05 -32.71 -29.51
CA THR A 168 21.96 -33.24 -30.54
C THR A 168 23.25 -33.81 -29.93
N VAL A 169 23.82 -33.16 -28.92
CA VAL A 169 24.98 -33.69 -28.18
C VAL A 169 24.63 -35.01 -27.47
N ASN A 170 23.45 -35.13 -26.90
CA ASN A 170 22.99 -36.37 -26.28
C ASN A 170 22.79 -37.48 -27.31
N GLU A 171 22.21 -37.19 -28.47
CA GLU A 171 22.09 -38.15 -29.58
C GLU A 171 23.46 -38.58 -30.10
N ILE A 172 24.42 -37.66 -30.24
CA ILE A 172 25.81 -37.99 -30.59
C ILE A 172 26.43 -38.91 -29.54
N ARG A 173 26.23 -38.63 -28.24
CA ARG A 173 26.75 -39.47 -27.15
C ARG A 173 26.14 -40.87 -27.19
N LYS A 174 24.82 -41.00 -27.40
CA LYS A 174 24.14 -42.29 -27.59
C LYS A 174 24.69 -43.04 -28.81
N GLY A 175 24.91 -42.33 -29.92
CA GLY A 175 25.51 -42.91 -31.13
C GLY A 175 26.92 -43.43 -30.87
N LYS A 176 27.76 -42.66 -30.18
CA LYS A 176 29.11 -43.08 -29.78
C LYS A 176 29.09 -44.32 -28.88
N ALA A 177 28.19 -44.37 -27.90
CA ALA A 177 28.04 -45.55 -27.03
C ALA A 177 27.65 -46.80 -27.83
N LYS A 178 26.69 -46.67 -28.76
CA LYS A 178 26.32 -47.78 -29.66
C LYS A 178 27.49 -48.22 -30.54
N ILE A 179 28.30 -47.28 -31.04
CA ILE A 179 29.50 -47.61 -31.82
C ILE A 179 30.48 -48.40 -30.95
N THR A 180 30.76 -47.94 -29.72
CA THR A 180 31.66 -48.67 -28.81
C THR A 180 31.12 -50.06 -28.46
N ASP A 181 29.80 -50.21 -28.26
CA ASP A 181 29.18 -51.52 -28.00
C ASP A 181 29.31 -52.46 -29.20
N VAL A 182 29.18 -51.94 -30.43
CA VAL A 182 29.38 -52.73 -31.66
C VAL A 182 30.85 -53.08 -31.85
N GLU A 183 31.78 -52.17 -31.54
CA GLU A 183 33.22 -52.43 -31.61
C GLU A 183 33.64 -53.51 -30.60
N THR A 184 33.16 -53.46 -29.37
CA THR A 184 33.45 -54.50 -28.36
C THR A 184 32.83 -55.84 -28.74
N ALA A 185 31.59 -55.85 -29.23
CA ALA A 185 30.95 -57.06 -29.73
C ALA A 185 31.69 -57.66 -30.94
N LYS A 186 32.21 -56.81 -31.83
CA LYS A 186 33.02 -57.24 -32.97
C LYS A 186 34.31 -57.91 -32.50
N VAL A 187 35.04 -57.31 -31.55
CA VAL A 187 36.27 -57.90 -31.00
C VAL A 187 35.98 -59.23 -30.32
N ALA A 188 34.92 -59.31 -29.51
CA ALA A 188 34.50 -60.57 -28.88
C ALA A 188 34.17 -61.65 -29.91
N LEU A 189 33.46 -61.30 -30.98
CA LEU A 189 33.16 -62.26 -32.07
C LEU A 189 34.42 -62.71 -32.81
N GLU A 190 35.39 -61.80 -33.05
CA GLU A 190 36.68 -62.15 -33.64
C GLU A 190 37.46 -63.13 -32.74
N GLU A 191 37.46 -62.91 -31.42
CA GLU A 191 38.06 -63.83 -30.44
C GLU A 191 37.35 -65.19 -30.41
N ASP A 192 36.01 -65.20 -30.38
CA ASP A 192 35.20 -66.43 -30.45
C ASP A 192 35.49 -67.21 -31.73
N MET A 193 35.58 -66.54 -32.88
CA MET A 193 35.93 -67.18 -34.15
C MET A 193 37.34 -67.78 -34.17
N ILE A 194 38.31 -67.10 -33.55
CA ILE A 194 39.68 -67.63 -33.40
C ILE A 194 39.65 -68.88 -32.51
N GLN A 195 38.91 -68.83 -31.39
CA GLN A 195 38.79 -69.93 -30.47
C GLN A 195 38.08 -71.13 -31.11
N GLU A 196 36.97 -70.91 -31.82
CA GLU A 196 36.28 -71.96 -32.57
C GLU A 196 37.21 -72.60 -33.60
N ARG A 197 37.95 -71.81 -34.40
CA ARG A 197 38.93 -72.34 -35.36
C ARG A 197 39.99 -73.21 -34.68
N LYS A 198 40.52 -72.75 -33.54
CA LYS A 198 41.51 -73.52 -32.77
C LYS A 198 40.91 -74.84 -32.27
N THR A 199 39.70 -74.82 -31.71
CA THR A 199 39.03 -76.05 -31.26
C THR A 199 38.72 -76.98 -32.43
N PHE A 200 38.34 -76.44 -33.59
CA PHE A 200 38.12 -77.21 -34.81
C PHE A 200 39.41 -77.88 -35.27
N ASP A 201 40.52 -77.14 -35.34
CA ASP A 201 41.83 -77.68 -35.71
C ASP A 201 42.27 -78.79 -34.75
N GLU A 202 42.14 -78.60 -33.44
CA GLU A 202 42.45 -79.61 -32.41
C GLU A 202 41.58 -80.87 -32.56
N THR A 203 40.27 -80.72 -32.80
CA THR A 203 39.38 -81.87 -33.04
C THR A 203 39.69 -82.60 -34.33
N ASN A 204 40.05 -81.87 -35.40
CA ASN A 204 40.41 -82.45 -36.68
C ASN A 204 41.73 -83.23 -36.59
N GLU A 205 42.74 -82.70 -35.88
CA GLU A 205 43.99 -83.41 -35.60
C GLU A 205 43.76 -84.68 -34.77
N ASN A 206 42.88 -84.62 -33.76
CA ASN A 206 42.53 -85.80 -32.95
C ASN A 206 41.82 -86.86 -33.80
N LEU A 207 40.83 -86.48 -34.60
CA LEU A 207 40.13 -87.40 -35.52
C LEU A 207 41.07 -88.00 -36.55
N GLN A 208 42.02 -87.22 -37.06
CA GLN A 208 43.02 -87.72 -37.99
C GLN A 208 43.94 -88.75 -37.30
N ARG A 209 44.36 -88.49 -36.06
CA ARG A 209 45.14 -89.45 -35.25
C ARG A 209 44.36 -90.74 -34.98
N GLU A 210 43.08 -90.64 -34.62
CA GLU A 210 42.19 -91.80 -34.44
C GLU A 210 42.02 -92.59 -35.75
N CYS A 211 41.89 -91.90 -36.90
CA CYS A 211 41.85 -92.56 -38.21
C CYS A 211 43.16 -93.30 -38.51
N GLU A 212 44.31 -92.67 -38.26
CA GLU A 212 45.63 -93.30 -38.44
C GLU A 212 45.82 -94.51 -37.52
N GLU A 213 45.41 -94.39 -36.25
CA GLU A 213 45.43 -95.49 -35.28
C GLU A 213 44.51 -96.64 -35.70
N ALA A 214 43.30 -96.35 -36.16
CA ALA A 214 42.38 -97.35 -36.69
C ALA A 214 42.94 -98.04 -37.96
N ILE A 215 43.58 -97.30 -38.87
CA ILE A 215 44.26 -97.86 -40.04
C ILE A 215 45.39 -98.80 -39.62
N ASN A 216 46.22 -98.39 -38.66
CA ASN A 216 47.30 -99.21 -38.12
C ASN A 216 46.77 -100.48 -37.46
N ASN A 217 45.72 -100.37 -36.63
CA ASN A 217 45.05 -101.51 -36.01
C ASN A 217 44.47 -102.48 -37.05
N ILE A 218 43.84 -101.98 -38.12
CA ILE A 218 43.35 -102.81 -39.23
C ILE A 218 44.52 -103.53 -39.92
N GLN A 219 45.65 -102.85 -40.12
CA GLN A 219 46.81 -103.43 -40.76
C GLN A 219 47.47 -104.52 -39.89
N ASP A 220 47.60 -104.28 -38.58
CA ASP A 220 48.09 -105.26 -37.62
C ASP A 220 47.15 -106.45 -37.51
N GLN A 221 45.84 -106.23 -37.51
CA GLN A 221 44.85 -107.31 -37.51
C GLN A 221 44.91 -108.13 -38.81
N LYS A 222 45.10 -107.50 -39.98
CA LYS A 222 45.33 -108.21 -41.25
C LYS A 222 46.60 -109.06 -41.20
N ASN A 223 47.70 -108.53 -40.66
CA ASN A 223 48.96 -109.26 -40.50
C ASN A 223 48.80 -110.45 -39.55
N ASN A 224 48.08 -110.27 -38.44
CA ASN A 224 47.82 -111.32 -37.47
C ASN A 224 46.91 -112.41 -38.07
N ASN A 225 45.85 -112.02 -38.78
CA ASN A 225 45.00 -112.98 -39.50
C ASN A 225 45.77 -113.76 -40.56
N ALA A 226 46.72 -113.12 -41.27
CA ALA A 226 47.59 -113.83 -42.21
C ALA A 226 48.53 -114.84 -41.52
N LYS A 227 49.06 -114.52 -40.32
CA LYS A 227 49.85 -115.46 -39.52
C LYS A 227 49.02 -116.65 -39.04
N LYS A 228 47.87 -116.40 -38.42
CA LYS A 228 46.94 -117.45 -37.97
C LYS A 228 46.47 -118.36 -39.09
N ARG A 229 46.29 -117.82 -40.29
CA ARG A 229 45.93 -118.60 -41.49
C ARG A 229 47.05 -119.54 -41.93
N ARG A 230 48.31 -119.11 -41.85
CA ARG A 230 49.47 -120.00 -42.08
C ARG A 230 49.60 -121.09 -41.02
N GLU A 231 49.34 -120.75 -39.75
CA GLU A 231 49.32 -121.73 -38.66
C GLU A 231 48.21 -122.78 -38.87
N LEU A 232 47.03 -122.35 -39.30
CA LEU A 232 45.93 -123.24 -39.68
C LEU A 232 46.29 -124.16 -40.85
N ASP A 233 46.97 -123.65 -41.87
CA ASP A 233 47.43 -124.45 -43.01
C ASP A 233 48.48 -125.50 -42.57
N ILE A 234 49.36 -125.16 -41.61
CA ILE A 234 50.30 -126.12 -41.00
C ILE A 234 49.56 -127.19 -40.21
N PHE A 235 48.59 -126.81 -39.37
CA PHE A 235 47.80 -127.77 -38.60
C PHE A 235 46.93 -128.67 -39.49
N LEU A 236 46.42 -128.16 -40.62
CA LEU A 236 45.70 -128.98 -41.60
C LEU A 236 46.62 -130.01 -42.27
N ALA A 237 47.87 -129.65 -42.57
CA ALA A 237 48.86 -130.57 -43.12
C ALA A 237 49.28 -131.64 -42.09
N GLU A 238 49.45 -131.26 -40.82
CA GLU A 238 49.74 -132.21 -39.73
C GLU A 238 48.55 -133.13 -39.45
N LEU A 239 47.31 -132.63 -39.54
CA LEU A 239 46.11 -133.44 -39.38
C LEU A 239 46.00 -134.52 -40.47
N LEU A 240 46.26 -134.16 -41.73
CA LEU A 240 46.26 -135.10 -42.86
C LEU A 240 47.34 -136.20 -42.68
N ASP A 241 48.55 -135.85 -42.24
CA ASP A 241 49.61 -136.84 -41.94
C ASP A 241 49.24 -137.77 -40.77
N LYS A 242 48.51 -137.26 -39.77
CA LYS A 242 47.99 -138.07 -38.67
C LYS A 242 46.83 -138.95 -39.11
N GLU A 243 45.97 -138.49 -40.01
CA GLU A 243 44.83 -139.23 -40.53
C GLU A 243 45.28 -140.40 -41.44
N ASP A 244 46.31 -140.19 -42.25
CA ASP A 244 46.98 -141.25 -43.02
C ASP A 244 47.58 -142.33 -42.10
N LYS A 245 48.25 -141.94 -41.01
CA LYS A 245 48.78 -142.86 -39.98
C LYS A 245 47.67 -143.65 -39.26
N VAL A 246 46.50 -143.05 -39.05
CA VAL A 246 45.34 -143.72 -38.42
C VAL A 246 44.69 -144.74 -39.37
N THR A 247 44.66 -144.48 -40.68
CA THR A 247 44.13 -145.46 -41.66
C THR A 247 45.05 -146.68 -41.82
N GLU A 248 46.36 -146.48 -41.68
CA GLU A 248 47.37 -147.55 -41.72
C GLU A 248 47.32 -148.43 -40.45
N GLN A 249 47.11 -147.81 -39.27
CA GLN A 249 46.93 -148.52 -38.00
C GLN A 249 45.58 -149.28 -37.92
N LYS A 250 44.50 -148.78 -38.54
CA LYS A 250 43.21 -149.50 -38.61
C LYS A 250 43.27 -150.82 -39.40
N LYS A 251 44.14 -150.93 -40.42
CA LYS A 251 44.39 -152.22 -41.12
C LYS A 251 45.12 -153.24 -40.25
N HIS A 252 45.99 -152.78 -39.35
CA HIS A 252 46.73 -153.64 -38.41
C HIS A 252 45.85 -154.14 -37.24
N ILE A 253 44.86 -153.35 -36.80
CA ILE A 253 43.97 -153.68 -35.68
C ILE A 253 43.03 -154.86 -36.01
N VAL A 254 42.48 -154.91 -37.23
CA VAL A 254 41.56 -156.01 -37.66
C VAL A 254 42.25 -157.38 -37.72
N GLN A 255 43.58 -157.42 -37.91
CA GLN A 255 44.37 -158.67 -37.89
C GLN A 255 44.79 -159.10 -36.47
N LEU A 256 44.82 -158.17 -35.51
CA LEU A 256 45.22 -158.43 -34.11
C LEU A 256 44.01 -158.73 -33.19
N GLU A 257 42.81 -158.25 -33.53
CA GLU A 257 41.56 -158.55 -32.80
C GLU A 257 41.18 -160.05 -32.80
N GLN A 258 41.62 -160.83 -33.80
CA GLN A 258 41.46 -162.30 -33.80
C GLN A 258 42.45 -163.04 -32.89
N SER A 259 43.51 -162.37 -32.44
CA SER A 259 44.56 -162.90 -31.55
C SER A 259 44.31 -162.54 -30.07
N ILE A 260 43.70 -161.38 -29.81
CA ILE A 260 43.48 -160.81 -28.46
C ILE A 260 42.39 -161.54 -27.65
N ALA A 261 41.47 -162.26 -28.29
CA ALA A 261 40.52 -163.14 -27.58
C ALA A 261 41.19 -164.31 -26.81
N LYS A 262 42.49 -164.57 -27.02
CA LYS A 262 43.26 -165.63 -26.34
C LYS A 262 44.19 -165.16 -25.23
N LEU A 263 44.41 -163.86 -25.04
CA LEU A 263 45.41 -163.33 -24.10
C LEU A 263 44.84 -162.29 -23.13
N THR A 264 43.59 -162.50 -22.71
CA THR A 264 42.93 -161.97 -21.49
C THR A 264 43.66 -162.38 -20.18
N ALA A 265 44.92 -162.79 -20.28
CA ALA A 265 45.81 -163.19 -19.21
C ALA A 265 46.83 -162.10 -18.84
N SER A 266 46.74 -160.89 -19.42
CA SER A 266 47.70 -159.78 -19.22
C SER A 266 47.13 -158.60 -18.41
N GLU A 267 46.35 -158.89 -17.38
CA GLU A 267 45.82 -157.96 -16.35
C GLU A 267 46.94 -157.22 -15.56
N ILE A 268 48.19 -157.66 -15.68
CA ILE A 268 49.34 -157.15 -14.91
C ILE A 268 49.87 -155.79 -15.44
N GLN A 269 49.36 -155.27 -16.56
CA GLN A 269 49.81 -153.98 -17.14
C GLN A 269 49.02 -152.74 -16.63
N CYS A 270 48.29 -152.84 -15.52
CA CYS A 270 47.44 -151.76 -15.00
C CYS A 270 48.17 -150.77 -14.05
N LYS A 271 49.51 -150.76 -14.01
CA LYS A 271 50.31 -149.87 -13.12
C LYS A 271 50.90 -148.61 -13.80
N GLU A 272 50.74 -148.43 -15.11
CA GLU A 272 51.36 -147.32 -15.85
C GLU A 272 50.51 -146.04 -15.96
N GLN A 273 49.28 -146.01 -15.44
CA GLN A 273 48.36 -144.86 -15.55
C GLN A 273 48.50 -143.75 -14.47
N LEU A 274 49.57 -143.73 -13.66
CA LEU A 274 49.76 -142.73 -12.58
C LEU A 274 50.53 -141.46 -13.03
N ALA A 275 51.09 -141.43 -14.24
CA ALA A 275 52.00 -140.36 -14.67
C ALA A 275 51.32 -139.10 -15.26
N ASP A 276 50.08 -139.20 -15.78
CA ASP A 276 49.44 -138.10 -16.53
C ASP A 276 48.81 -136.98 -15.65
N VAL A 277 48.73 -137.14 -14.33
CA VAL A 277 48.05 -136.17 -13.42
C VAL A 277 48.95 -134.99 -13.02
N ILE A 278 50.27 -135.09 -13.19
CA ILE A 278 51.22 -134.07 -12.71
C ILE A 278 51.26 -132.83 -13.64
N ASN A 279 51.04 -132.98 -14.95
CA ASN A 279 51.18 -131.88 -15.91
C ASN A 279 50.02 -130.87 -15.92
N THR A 280 48.82 -131.24 -15.43
CA THR A 280 47.65 -130.34 -15.43
C THR A 280 47.64 -129.32 -14.28
N PHE A 281 48.51 -129.47 -13.28
CA PHE A 281 48.55 -128.61 -12.09
C PHE A 281 49.38 -127.32 -12.31
N GLU A 282 50.38 -127.35 -13.19
CA GLU A 282 51.31 -126.22 -13.39
C GLU A 282 50.73 -125.07 -14.24
N GLU A 283 49.81 -125.35 -15.19
CA GLU A 283 49.15 -124.31 -16.00
C GLU A 283 48.15 -123.43 -15.23
N LEU A 284 47.52 -123.94 -14.17
CA LEU A 284 46.53 -123.21 -13.37
C LEU A 284 47.15 -122.19 -12.41
N VAL A 285 48.42 -122.36 -12.04
CA VAL A 285 49.14 -121.44 -11.12
C VAL A 285 49.49 -120.12 -11.82
N LEU A 286 49.88 -120.16 -13.10
CA LEU A 286 50.26 -118.97 -13.87
C LEU A 286 49.09 -118.03 -14.18
N GLN A 287 47.86 -118.54 -14.32
CA GLN A 287 46.67 -117.71 -14.58
C GLN A 287 46.22 -116.92 -13.34
N LYS A 288 46.50 -117.42 -12.13
CA LYS A 288 46.13 -116.76 -10.88
C LYS A 288 46.97 -115.51 -10.61
N GLU A 289 48.27 -115.56 -10.89
CA GLU A 289 49.19 -114.44 -10.65
C GLU A 289 48.92 -113.23 -11.56
N PHE A 290 48.41 -113.46 -12.78
CA PHE A 290 48.06 -112.38 -13.72
C PHE A 290 46.86 -111.54 -13.23
N HIS A 291 45.79 -112.19 -12.78
CA HIS A 291 44.58 -111.48 -12.32
C HIS A 291 44.75 -110.76 -10.98
N GLU A 292 45.65 -111.22 -10.10
CA GLU A 292 45.97 -110.50 -8.86
C GLU A 292 46.67 -109.16 -9.13
N LYS A 293 47.42 -109.04 -10.23
CA LYS A 293 48.13 -107.81 -10.63
C LYS A 293 47.18 -106.76 -11.21
N GLU A 294 46.24 -107.16 -12.08
CA GLU A 294 45.21 -106.25 -12.63
C GLU A 294 44.32 -105.65 -11.53
N LEU A 295 43.98 -106.44 -10.51
CA LEU A 295 43.14 -106.00 -9.41
C LEU A 295 43.82 -104.96 -8.51
N ALA A 296 45.15 -105.01 -8.38
CA ALA A 296 45.94 -104.04 -7.64
C ALA A 296 46.03 -102.68 -8.37
N GLU A 297 46.20 -102.68 -9.69
CA GLU A 297 46.29 -101.45 -10.49
C GLU A 297 44.96 -100.68 -10.51
N VAL A 298 43.82 -101.38 -10.61
CA VAL A 298 42.48 -100.78 -10.57
C VAL A 298 42.19 -100.14 -9.20
N ARG A 299 42.65 -100.75 -8.10
CA ARG A 299 42.48 -100.18 -6.74
C ARG A 299 43.22 -98.85 -6.58
N ILE A 300 44.47 -98.77 -7.03
CA ILE A 300 45.28 -97.55 -6.96
C ILE A 300 44.64 -96.43 -7.81
N ALA A 301 44.16 -96.75 -9.01
CA ALA A 301 43.48 -95.78 -9.87
C ALA A 301 42.16 -95.25 -9.26
N PHE A 302 41.44 -96.09 -8.51
CA PHE A 302 40.23 -95.69 -7.80
C PHE A 302 40.54 -94.77 -6.61
N GLU A 303 41.54 -95.09 -5.79
CA GLU A 303 41.96 -94.27 -4.64
C GLU A 303 42.42 -92.86 -5.05
N LEU A 304 43.15 -92.75 -6.16
CA LEU A 304 43.56 -91.44 -6.71
C LEU A 304 42.35 -90.60 -7.17
N LYS A 305 41.32 -91.22 -7.76
CA LYS A 305 40.09 -90.51 -8.14
C LYS A 305 39.28 -90.05 -6.93
N VAL A 306 39.25 -90.85 -5.86
CA VAL A 306 38.57 -90.49 -4.61
C VAL A 306 39.25 -89.28 -3.96
N GLN A 307 40.58 -89.23 -3.93
CA GLN A 307 41.32 -88.07 -3.42
C GLN A 307 41.07 -86.79 -4.24
N ALA A 308 41.11 -86.88 -5.57
CA ALA A 308 40.85 -85.71 -6.43
C ALA A 308 39.43 -85.15 -6.24
N LEU A 309 38.43 -86.01 -6.00
CA LEU A 309 37.06 -85.58 -5.71
C LEU A 309 36.95 -84.92 -4.33
N GLN A 310 37.70 -85.41 -3.32
CA GLN A 310 37.73 -84.81 -1.99
C GLN A 310 38.38 -83.43 -1.98
N GLU A 311 39.47 -83.22 -2.73
CA GLU A 311 40.08 -81.89 -2.88
C GLU A 311 39.11 -80.89 -3.53
N LYS A 312 38.34 -81.35 -4.54
CA LYS A 312 37.36 -80.51 -5.23
C LYS A 312 36.16 -80.14 -4.37
N ILE A 313 35.77 -80.99 -3.42
CA ILE A 313 34.72 -80.66 -2.43
C ILE A 313 35.20 -79.53 -1.52
N VAL A 314 36.45 -79.60 -1.03
CA VAL A 314 37.02 -78.57 -0.16
C VAL A 314 37.13 -77.22 -0.87
N GLU A 315 37.49 -77.22 -2.15
CA GLU A 315 37.54 -76.00 -2.97
C GLU A 315 36.15 -75.34 -3.09
N VAL A 316 35.12 -76.12 -3.43
CA VAL A 316 33.73 -75.61 -3.56
C VAL A 316 33.15 -75.14 -2.24
N ASP A 317 33.45 -75.82 -1.13
CA ASP A 317 33.02 -75.38 0.21
C ASP A 317 33.65 -74.03 0.57
N GLY A 318 34.91 -73.80 0.20
CA GLY A 318 35.58 -72.50 0.37
C GLY A 318 34.91 -71.37 -0.44
N GLU A 319 34.60 -71.62 -1.72
CA GLU A 319 33.87 -70.65 -2.55
C GLU A 319 32.47 -70.32 -2.00
N MET A 320 31.80 -71.31 -1.41
CA MET A 320 30.48 -71.14 -0.81
C MET A 320 30.55 -70.25 0.45
N GLU A 321 31.54 -70.43 1.32
CA GLU A 321 31.73 -69.58 2.51
C GLU A 321 32.03 -68.12 2.13
N GLU A 322 32.92 -67.90 1.16
CA GLU A 322 33.20 -66.55 0.64
C GLU A 322 31.93 -65.89 0.06
N GLY A 323 31.13 -66.65 -0.69
CA GLY A 323 29.84 -66.19 -1.20
C GLY A 323 28.86 -65.78 -0.10
N GLN A 324 28.82 -66.52 1.02
CA GLN A 324 27.98 -66.19 2.16
C GLN A 324 28.39 -64.87 2.84
N ILE A 325 29.71 -64.63 2.99
CA ILE A 325 30.23 -63.38 3.56
C ILE A 325 29.85 -62.18 2.68
N VAL A 326 30.04 -62.29 1.36
CA VAL A 326 29.69 -61.23 0.42
C VAL A 326 28.18 -60.95 0.42
N ASN A 327 27.36 -61.99 0.52
CA ASN A 327 25.91 -61.85 0.60
C ASN A 327 25.47 -61.13 1.89
N ALA A 328 26.06 -61.44 3.04
CA ALA A 328 25.78 -60.77 4.31
C ALA A 328 26.09 -59.26 4.24
N ILE A 329 27.23 -58.88 3.66
CA ILE A 329 27.61 -57.48 3.45
C ILE A 329 26.62 -56.76 2.53
N ARG A 330 26.17 -57.42 1.45
CA ARG A 330 25.15 -56.86 0.54
C ARG A 330 23.82 -56.65 1.24
N LEU A 331 23.36 -57.60 2.05
CA LEU A 331 22.12 -57.47 2.81
C LEU A 331 22.17 -56.31 3.81
N GLU A 332 23.29 -56.12 4.50
CA GLU A 332 23.49 -54.98 5.40
C GLU A 332 23.48 -53.63 4.64
N SER A 333 24.10 -53.60 3.44
CA SER A 333 24.07 -52.42 2.56
C SER A 333 22.64 -52.08 2.09
N ILE A 334 21.86 -53.09 1.71
CA ILE A 334 20.44 -52.93 1.32
C ILE A 334 19.61 -52.40 2.51
N ALA A 335 19.82 -52.93 3.71
CA ALA A 335 19.13 -52.46 4.92
C ALA A 335 19.43 -50.97 5.20
N LYS A 336 20.70 -50.56 5.14
CA LYS A 336 21.12 -49.16 5.29
C LYS A 336 20.49 -48.25 4.23
N MET A 337 20.39 -48.70 2.99
CA MET A 337 19.74 -47.95 1.92
C MET A 337 18.23 -47.81 2.14
N SER A 338 17.56 -48.89 2.56
CA SER A 338 16.14 -48.87 2.92
C SER A 338 15.85 -47.87 4.04
N ASP A 339 16.68 -47.82 5.08
CA ASP A 339 16.50 -46.89 6.19
C ASP A 339 16.69 -45.43 5.78
N ARG A 340 17.67 -45.16 4.89
CA ARG A 340 17.82 -43.81 4.29
C ARG A 340 16.60 -43.40 3.49
N PHE A 341 16.03 -44.29 2.67
CA PHE A 341 14.81 -43.97 1.92
C PHE A 341 13.62 -43.71 2.83
N LYS A 342 13.46 -44.47 3.93
CA LYS A 342 12.41 -44.19 4.92
C LYS A 342 12.59 -42.83 5.60
N ALA A 343 13.81 -42.48 5.98
CA ALA A 343 14.10 -41.18 6.58
C ALA A 343 13.80 -40.03 5.61
N GLN A 344 14.28 -40.15 4.36
CA GLN A 344 14.02 -39.17 3.31
C GLN A 344 12.53 -39.02 3.01
N ARG A 345 11.78 -40.14 2.99
CA ARG A 345 10.33 -40.10 2.74
C ARG A 345 9.57 -39.35 3.84
N LYS A 346 9.96 -39.57 5.09
CA LYS A 346 9.37 -38.84 6.23
C LYS A 346 9.64 -37.34 6.12
N GLU A 347 10.86 -36.95 5.73
CA GLU A 347 11.21 -35.55 5.54
C GLU A 347 10.45 -34.91 4.36
N GLU A 348 10.27 -35.63 3.26
CA GLU A 348 9.38 -35.19 2.15
C GLU A 348 7.94 -34.96 2.62
N ASP A 349 7.39 -35.89 3.41
CA ASP A 349 6.04 -35.78 3.94
C ASP A 349 5.89 -34.59 4.91
N ASP A 350 6.88 -34.36 5.78
CA ASP A 350 6.93 -33.23 6.71
C ASP A 350 7.00 -31.89 5.96
N VAL A 351 7.88 -31.78 4.94
CA VAL A 351 7.98 -30.59 4.08
C VAL A 351 6.68 -30.35 3.30
N MET A 352 6.04 -31.41 2.82
CA MET A 352 4.76 -31.30 2.12
C MET A 352 3.65 -30.78 3.03
N ALA A 353 3.61 -31.24 4.28
CA ALA A 353 2.67 -30.75 5.30
C ALA A 353 2.89 -29.26 5.61
N GLU A 354 4.16 -28.83 5.74
CA GLU A 354 4.51 -27.42 5.91
C GLU A 354 4.09 -26.57 4.71
N HIS A 355 4.40 -27.01 3.49
CA HIS A 355 4.00 -26.32 2.26
C HIS A 355 2.49 -26.13 2.19
N LEU A 356 1.72 -27.17 2.55
CA LEU A 356 0.26 -27.12 2.56
C LEU A 356 -0.28 -26.15 3.63
N ASN A 357 0.39 -26.03 4.78
CA ASN A 357 0.07 -25.03 5.81
C ASN A 357 0.38 -23.60 5.33
N VAL A 358 1.57 -23.37 4.76
CA VAL A 358 1.96 -22.07 4.20
C VAL A 358 1.00 -21.64 3.09
N SER A 359 0.63 -22.55 2.19
CA SER A 359 -0.35 -22.29 1.13
C SER A 359 -1.71 -21.88 1.70
N LYS A 360 -2.23 -22.59 2.72
CA LYS A 360 -3.46 -22.20 3.42
C LYS A 360 -3.37 -20.82 4.08
N ARG A 361 -2.23 -20.46 4.66
CA ARG A 361 -2.01 -19.13 5.27
C ARG A 361 -1.97 -18.03 4.21
N LEU A 362 -1.30 -18.29 3.08
CA LEU A 362 -1.22 -17.37 1.96
C LEU A 362 -2.62 -17.11 1.39
N GLU A 363 -3.43 -18.14 1.21
CA GLU A 363 -4.79 -18.02 0.71
C GLU A 363 -5.69 -17.19 1.65
N LYS A 364 -5.61 -17.43 2.96
CA LYS A 364 -6.31 -16.58 3.95
C LYS A 364 -5.86 -15.12 3.89
N SER A 365 -4.58 -14.86 3.66
CA SER A 365 -4.06 -13.50 3.51
C SER A 365 -4.56 -12.84 2.23
N ARG A 366 -4.63 -13.60 1.12
CA ARG A 366 -5.17 -13.14 -0.16
C ARG A 366 -6.62 -12.71 -0.03
N LEU A 367 -7.46 -13.53 0.60
CA LEU A 367 -8.88 -13.21 0.83
C LEU A 367 -9.06 -11.94 1.67
N ARG A 368 -8.28 -11.77 2.75
CA ARG A 368 -8.31 -10.53 3.56
C ARG A 368 -7.90 -9.28 2.77
N LEU A 369 -6.98 -9.44 1.82
CA LEU A 369 -6.56 -8.34 0.96
C LEU A 369 -7.67 -7.96 -0.02
N GLU A 370 -8.36 -8.94 -0.60
CA GLU A 370 -9.52 -8.73 -1.46
C GLU A 370 -10.67 -8.03 -0.73
N GLU A 371 -10.97 -8.45 0.50
CA GLU A 371 -11.94 -7.77 1.37
C GLU A 371 -11.58 -6.30 1.62
N ARG A 372 -10.29 -6.02 1.88
CA ARG A 372 -9.80 -4.64 2.05
C ARG A 372 -9.92 -3.82 0.77
N ILE A 373 -9.58 -4.39 -0.38
CA ILE A 373 -9.72 -3.71 -1.68
C ILE A 373 -11.20 -3.37 -1.94
N ALA A 374 -12.11 -4.31 -1.69
CA ALA A 374 -13.55 -4.08 -1.82
C ALA A 374 -14.04 -2.98 -0.87
N SER A 375 -13.58 -2.98 0.38
CA SER A 375 -13.89 -1.92 1.35
C SER A 375 -13.36 -0.55 0.93
N ILE A 376 -12.14 -0.48 0.39
CA ILE A 376 -11.58 0.77 -0.16
C ILE A 376 -12.41 1.27 -1.34
N ALA A 377 -12.83 0.37 -2.24
CA ALA A 377 -13.69 0.73 -3.36
C ALA A 377 -15.03 1.30 -2.89
N LYS A 378 -15.62 0.71 -1.84
CA LYS A 378 -16.85 1.21 -1.21
C LYS A 378 -16.66 2.62 -0.64
N HIS A 379 -15.64 2.84 0.19
CA HIS A 379 -15.37 4.17 0.74
C HIS A 379 -15.08 5.23 -0.34
N LYS A 380 -14.46 4.84 -1.47
CA LYS A 380 -14.27 5.75 -2.62
C LYS A 380 -15.56 6.16 -3.31
N ILE A 381 -16.62 5.35 -3.23
CA ILE A 381 -17.95 5.72 -3.71
C ILE A 381 -18.58 6.69 -2.71
N GLU A 382 -18.57 6.35 -1.42
CA GLU A 382 -19.13 7.18 -0.35
C GLU A 382 -18.47 8.59 -0.30
N ILE A 383 -17.15 8.70 -0.49
CA ILE A 383 -16.45 10.00 -0.56
C ILE A 383 -16.94 10.83 -1.74
N ARG A 384 -17.13 10.22 -2.92
CA ARG A 384 -17.64 10.94 -4.10
C ARG A 384 -19.08 11.41 -3.90
N GLU A 385 -19.91 10.60 -3.24
CA GLU A 385 -21.29 10.98 -2.89
C GLU A 385 -21.30 12.16 -1.92
N MET A 386 -20.49 12.12 -0.86
CA MET A 386 -20.36 13.23 0.09
C MET A 386 -19.82 14.50 -0.57
N ASP A 387 -18.82 14.41 -1.45
CA ASP A 387 -18.30 15.57 -2.19
C ASP A 387 -19.38 16.21 -3.07
N GLU A 388 -20.27 15.39 -3.66
CA GLU A 388 -21.38 15.88 -4.47
C GLU A 388 -22.46 16.56 -3.60
N GLU A 389 -22.79 15.99 -2.43
CA GLU A 389 -23.68 16.64 -1.46
C GLU A 389 -23.12 17.98 -0.96
N ILE A 390 -21.81 18.06 -0.70
CA ILE A 390 -21.14 19.31 -0.29
C ILE A 390 -21.26 20.36 -1.39
N LYS A 391 -21.04 20.00 -2.66
CA LYS A 391 -21.21 20.93 -3.78
C LYS A 391 -22.65 21.43 -3.88
N GLN A 392 -23.64 20.54 -3.80
CA GLN A 392 -25.05 20.93 -3.84
C GLN A 392 -25.43 21.87 -2.69
N LEU A 393 -24.94 21.59 -1.47
CA LEU A 393 -25.14 22.48 -0.32
C LEU A 393 -24.47 23.83 -0.52
N HIS A 394 -23.26 23.85 -1.09
CA HIS A 394 -22.55 25.08 -1.38
C HIS A 394 -23.30 25.94 -2.41
N GLU A 395 -23.76 25.33 -3.51
CA GLU A 395 -24.59 25.99 -4.52
C GLU A 395 -25.89 26.53 -3.92
N THR A 396 -26.57 25.72 -3.09
CA THR A 396 -27.79 26.15 -2.39
C THR A 396 -27.52 27.33 -1.46
N ASN A 397 -26.38 27.33 -0.77
CA ASN A 397 -26.01 28.43 0.12
C ASN A 397 -25.72 29.73 -0.65
N ILE A 398 -25.04 29.64 -1.80
CA ILE A 398 -24.83 30.80 -2.71
C ILE A 398 -26.19 31.36 -3.14
N VAL A 399 -27.08 30.51 -3.63
CA VAL A 399 -28.43 30.92 -4.07
C VAL A 399 -29.22 31.57 -2.92
N ASN A 400 -29.12 31.02 -1.71
CA ASN A 400 -29.77 31.57 -0.53
C ASN A 400 -29.17 32.92 -0.11
N ALA A 401 -27.85 33.06 -0.15
CA ALA A 401 -27.16 34.31 0.15
C ALA A 401 -27.61 35.42 -0.81
N ASP A 402 -27.63 35.14 -2.12
CA ASP A 402 -28.14 36.06 -3.14
C ASP A 402 -29.60 36.44 -2.88
N LEU A 403 -30.43 35.49 -2.46
CA LEU A 403 -31.84 35.72 -2.15
C LEU A 403 -32.00 36.61 -0.90
N PHE A 404 -31.20 36.37 0.14
CA PHE A 404 -31.19 37.22 1.33
C PHE A 404 -30.69 38.64 1.03
N GLU A 405 -29.66 38.79 0.20
CA GLU A 405 -29.17 40.10 -0.23
C GLU A 405 -30.25 40.87 -0.99
N ARG A 406 -30.94 40.24 -1.95
CA ARG A 406 -32.08 40.84 -2.65
C ARG A 406 -33.21 41.26 -1.70
N ASN A 407 -33.54 40.42 -0.72
CA ASN A 407 -34.56 40.75 0.27
C ASN A 407 -34.15 41.96 1.13
N VAL A 408 -32.87 42.05 1.52
CA VAL A 408 -32.33 43.19 2.26
C VAL A 408 -32.42 44.46 1.41
N ASP A 409 -32.09 44.40 0.13
CA ASP A 409 -32.22 45.53 -0.80
C ASP A 409 -33.68 45.96 -0.97
N GLU A 410 -34.60 45.00 -1.09
CA GLU A 410 -36.03 45.29 -1.18
C GLU A 410 -36.54 45.98 0.09
N LEU A 411 -36.17 45.48 1.28
CA LEU A 411 -36.52 46.10 2.56
C LEU A 411 -35.92 47.50 2.71
N HIS A 412 -34.68 47.72 2.29
CA HIS A 412 -34.10 49.07 2.23
C HIS A 412 -34.89 49.98 1.29
N GLY A 413 -35.31 49.46 0.14
CA GLY A 413 -36.20 50.15 -0.80
C GLY A 413 -37.54 50.53 -0.17
N GLN A 414 -38.17 49.62 0.56
CA GLN A 414 -39.43 49.85 1.28
C GLN A 414 -39.25 50.88 2.40
N LEU A 415 -38.20 50.76 3.21
CA LEU A 415 -37.88 51.71 4.27
C LEU A 415 -37.66 53.13 3.73
N ASN A 416 -36.98 53.25 2.58
CA ASN A 416 -36.78 54.53 1.93
C ASN A 416 -38.09 55.13 1.40
N LYS A 417 -39.04 54.30 0.93
CA LYS A 417 -40.38 54.75 0.55
C LYS A 417 -41.15 55.25 1.77
N GLU A 418 -41.16 54.50 2.87
CA GLU A 418 -41.79 54.93 4.12
C GLU A 418 -41.19 56.24 4.66
N LYS A 419 -39.85 56.38 4.67
CA LYS A 419 -39.19 57.62 5.08
C LYS A 419 -39.66 58.82 4.25
N LYS A 420 -39.81 58.64 2.94
CA LYS A 420 -40.37 59.69 2.06
C LYS A 420 -41.83 59.98 2.39
N SER A 421 -42.65 58.97 2.63
CA SER A 421 -44.04 59.13 3.05
C SER A 421 -44.15 59.85 4.40
N ILE A 422 -43.30 59.53 5.38
CA ILE A 422 -43.23 60.23 6.67
C ILE A 422 -42.89 61.70 6.46
N ALA A 423 -41.89 62.02 5.63
CA ALA A 423 -41.53 63.40 5.34
C ALA A 423 -42.70 64.17 4.68
N ILE A 424 -43.45 63.53 3.77
CA ILE A 424 -44.65 64.13 3.17
C ILE A 424 -45.72 64.38 4.24
N PHE A 425 -46.00 63.40 5.09
CA PHE A 425 -46.98 63.55 6.17
C PHE A 425 -46.57 64.59 7.22
N GLU A 426 -45.27 64.76 7.47
CA GLU A 426 -44.76 65.84 8.34
C GLU A 426 -45.06 67.22 7.74
N VAL A 427 -44.86 67.39 6.42
CA VAL A 427 -45.23 68.63 5.71
C VAL A 427 -46.73 68.86 5.75
N GLU A 428 -47.55 67.85 5.43
CA GLU A 428 -49.01 67.95 5.49
C GLU A 428 -49.51 68.28 6.90
N LYS A 429 -48.89 67.69 7.94
CA LYS A 429 -49.17 67.99 9.34
C LYS A 429 -48.85 69.45 9.66
N GLU A 430 -47.73 69.98 9.18
CA GLU A 430 -47.35 71.37 9.40
C GLU A 430 -48.31 72.34 8.70
N GLU A 431 -48.73 72.04 7.47
CA GLU A 431 -49.76 72.79 6.74
C GLU A 431 -51.12 72.77 7.46
N LEU A 432 -51.53 71.61 7.98
CA LEU A 432 -52.76 71.47 8.77
C LEU A 432 -52.67 72.25 10.09
N CYS A 433 -51.53 72.20 10.78
CA CYS A 433 -51.30 73.00 12.00
C CYS A 433 -51.41 74.50 11.70
N GLN A 434 -50.79 74.99 10.63
CA GLN A 434 -50.91 76.39 10.20
C GLN A 434 -52.36 76.75 9.86
N SER A 435 -53.07 75.87 9.15
CA SER A 435 -54.49 76.07 8.82
C SER A 435 -55.37 76.14 10.07
N LEU A 436 -55.13 75.26 11.05
CA LEU A 436 -55.83 75.27 12.35
C LEU A 436 -55.55 76.55 13.13
N GLU A 437 -54.30 77.02 13.13
CA GLU A 437 -53.91 78.24 13.82
C GLU A 437 -54.55 79.48 13.18
N ASN A 438 -54.63 79.52 11.84
CA ASN A 438 -55.37 80.55 11.11
C ASN A 438 -56.86 80.50 11.42
N LEU A 439 -57.48 79.31 11.38
CA LEU A 439 -58.89 79.15 11.72
C LEU A 439 -59.20 79.56 13.16
N LYS A 440 -58.27 79.30 14.09
CA LYS A 440 -58.38 79.74 15.49
C LYS A 440 -58.30 81.26 15.61
N LYS A 441 -57.40 81.92 14.86
CA LYS A 441 -57.34 83.39 14.77
C LYS A 441 -58.62 83.97 14.19
N ASP A 442 -59.15 83.40 13.11
CA ASP A 442 -60.40 83.83 12.49
C ASP A 442 -61.58 83.66 13.45
N HIS A 443 -61.61 82.55 14.20
CA HIS A 443 -62.62 82.33 15.23
C HIS A 443 -62.49 83.32 16.40
N GLU A 444 -61.27 83.59 16.89
CA GLU A 444 -61.04 84.62 17.90
C GLU A 444 -61.47 86.00 17.42
N GLN A 445 -61.19 86.35 16.15
CA GLN A 445 -61.66 87.59 15.53
C GLN A 445 -63.18 87.64 15.45
N HIS A 446 -63.84 86.60 14.96
CA HIS A 446 -65.30 86.53 14.88
C HIS A 446 -65.95 86.60 16.27
N VAL A 447 -65.38 85.93 17.29
CA VAL A 447 -65.86 86.02 18.68
C VAL A 447 -65.70 87.45 19.21
N ASN A 448 -64.59 88.13 18.89
CA ASN A 448 -64.37 89.52 19.25
C ASN A 448 -65.36 90.47 18.55
N GLU A 449 -65.65 90.25 17.26
CA GLU A 449 -66.67 90.99 16.51
C GLU A 449 -68.08 90.78 17.09
N VAL A 450 -68.47 89.54 17.35
CA VAL A 450 -69.76 89.23 17.99
C VAL A 450 -69.85 89.84 19.39
N ASN A 451 -68.78 89.80 20.18
CA ASN A 451 -68.75 90.44 21.49
C ASN A 451 -68.83 91.97 21.39
N PHE A 452 -68.22 92.57 20.36
CA PHE A 452 -68.35 93.99 20.06
C PHE A 452 -69.77 94.36 19.66
N ASP A 453 -70.40 93.56 18.79
CA ASP A 453 -71.79 93.74 18.35
C ASP A 453 -72.78 93.54 19.49
N ILE A 454 -72.58 92.54 20.36
CA ILE A 454 -73.33 92.36 21.61
C ILE A 454 -73.14 93.59 22.51
N GLY A 455 -71.92 94.12 22.61
CA GLY A 455 -71.64 95.35 23.34
C GLY A 455 -72.35 96.58 22.78
N LEU A 456 -72.49 96.66 21.45
CA LEU A 456 -73.27 97.70 20.76
C LEU A 456 -74.77 97.51 20.96
N THR A 457 -75.30 96.29 20.85
CA THR A 457 -76.72 96.02 21.09
C THR A 457 -77.09 96.26 22.54
N ARG A 458 -76.19 95.94 23.48
CA ARG A 458 -76.38 96.22 24.91
C ARG A 458 -76.40 97.72 25.18
N ARG A 459 -75.49 98.50 24.59
CA ARG A 459 -75.55 99.97 24.62
C ARG A 459 -76.82 100.52 24.00
N ARG A 460 -77.24 99.97 22.85
CA ARG A 460 -78.50 100.35 22.19
C ARG A 460 -79.73 100.01 23.02
N TYR A 461 -79.71 98.90 23.75
CA TYR A 461 -80.76 98.50 24.68
C TYR A 461 -80.81 99.42 25.90
N GLU A 462 -79.65 99.82 26.43
CA GLU A 462 -79.54 100.82 27.51
C GLU A 462 -80.04 102.21 27.06
N GLU A 463 -79.72 102.65 25.84
CA GLU A 463 -80.25 103.87 25.22
C GLU A 463 -81.79 103.81 25.07
N LEU A 464 -82.33 102.68 24.61
CA LEU A 464 -83.79 102.49 24.48
C LEU A 464 -84.49 102.46 25.85
N LEU A 465 -83.86 101.91 26.89
CA LEU A 465 -84.35 101.96 28.27
C LEU A 465 -84.35 103.40 28.83
N GLU A 466 -83.36 104.21 28.45
CA GLU A 466 -83.34 105.64 28.77
C GLU A 466 -84.39 106.44 27.97
N GLU A 467 -84.64 106.10 26.71
CA GLU A 467 -85.73 106.68 25.91
C GLU A 467 -87.12 106.29 26.45
N GLU A 468 -87.31 105.05 26.91
CA GLU A 468 -88.52 104.59 27.58
C GLU A 468 -88.76 105.34 28.90
N LYS A 469 -87.71 105.58 29.70
CA LYS A 469 -87.77 106.42 30.90
C LYS A 469 -88.16 107.86 30.59
N LYS A 470 -87.60 108.45 29.52
CA LYS A 470 -87.93 109.82 29.07
C LYS A 470 -89.37 109.93 28.50
N LEU A 471 -89.92 108.84 27.96
CA LEU A 471 -91.32 108.77 27.51
C LEU A 471 -92.31 108.57 28.67
N GLN A 472 -91.91 107.92 29.78
CA GLN A 472 -92.72 107.83 31.00
C GLN A 472 -92.75 109.14 31.80
N ASP A 473 -91.68 109.94 31.79
CA ASP A 473 -91.63 111.24 32.49
C ASP A 473 -92.38 112.38 31.75
N HIS A 474 -92.72 112.22 30.46
CA HIS A 474 -93.53 113.18 29.71
C HIS A 474 -95.06 112.96 29.78
N VAL A 475 -95.52 111.91 30.47
CA VAL A 475 -96.95 111.65 30.75
C VAL A 475 -97.35 112.07 32.17
N PHE A 476 -96.39 112.44 33.03
CA PHE A 476 -96.62 112.85 34.44
C PHE A 476 -96.39 114.35 34.74
N MET A 477 -96.59 115.21 33.73
CA MET A 477 -96.76 116.67 33.90
C MET A 477 -98.09 117.11 33.29
N GLY A 478 -99.18 116.63 33.88
CA GLY A 478 -100.46 117.32 33.89
C GLY A 478 -100.80 117.71 35.33
N ARG A 479 -101.05 118.99 35.58
CA ARG A 479 -101.86 119.54 36.69
C ARG A 479 -101.77 118.84 38.06
N VAL A 480 -101.13 119.49 39.01
CA VAL A 480 -101.79 120.04 40.22
C VAL A 480 -101.19 121.47 40.31
N ASP A 481 -101.97 122.52 40.54
CA ASP A 481 -102.12 123.07 41.89
C ASP A 481 -100.92 122.80 42.84
#